data_AF-A0A915ZGD6-F1
#
_entry.id   AF-A0A915ZGD6-F1
#
_cell.length_a   1.000
_cell.length_b   1.000
_cell.length_c   1.000
_cell.angle_alpha   90.00
_cell.angle_beta   90.00
_cell.angle_gamma   90.00
#
_symmetry.space_group_name_H-M   'P 1'
#
loop_
_entity.id
_entity.type
_entity.pdbx_description
1 polymer ?
#
loop_
_entity_poly.entity_id
_entity_poly.type
_entity_poly.pdbx_seq_one_letter_code
_entity_poly.pdbx_strand_id
1 'polypeptide(L)'
;MPKTKSALNKYFQAKGKDKMRTLPKRASLTIAQKHEICFKKINKPYIKNKELAELYNVSEECINDTLKKSQKWLEIDSQAPET
;
A
#
# COMPACT_ATOMS: atom_id res chain seq x y z
N MET A 1 -36.31 42.94 11.05
CA MET A 1 -36.60 41.59 10.52
C MET A 1 -36.69 41.73 9.01
N PRO A 2 -35.94 41.01 8.15
CA PRO A 2 -35.09 39.79 8.31
C PRO A 2 -33.57 40.13 8.35
N LYS A 3 -32.70 39.46 9.14
CA LYS A 3 -31.98 38.17 8.91
C LYS A 3 -31.32 38.11 7.51
N THR A 4 -30.01 37.93 7.29
CA THR A 4 -28.80 37.63 8.08
C THR A 4 -27.60 37.70 7.10
N LYS A 5 -26.45 38.21 7.58
CA LYS A 5 -25.05 37.74 7.36
C LYS A 5 -24.63 37.37 5.93
N SER A 6 -23.78 38.19 5.29
CA SER A 6 -22.30 38.17 5.39
C SER A 6 -21.62 37.11 4.51
N ALA A 7 -21.00 37.65 3.45
CA ALA A 7 -19.65 37.34 2.95
C ALA A 7 -19.29 35.94 2.43
N LEU A 8 -18.53 36.02 1.33
CA LEU A 8 -17.43 35.14 0.94
C LEU A 8 -17.82 33.87 0.17
N ASN A 9 -17.66 33.93 -1.16
CA ASN A 9 -17.13 32.77 -1.87
C ASN A 9 -16.14 33.24 -2.96
N LYS A 10 -15.01 33.77 -2.49
CA LYS A 10 -13.79 33.86 -3.29
C LYS A 10 -12.97 32.59 -3.02
N TYR A 11 -12.42 32.02 -4.08
CA TYR A 11 -11.43 30.94 -4.11
C TYR A 11 -11.92 29.52 -3.81
N PHE A 12 -12.24 28.79 -4.88
CA PHE A 12 -11.87 27.37 -4.95
C PHE A 12 -10.96 27.13 -6.16
N GLN A 13 -9.73 27.63 -6.04
CA GLN A 13 -8.57 26.92 -6.61
C GLN A 13 -8.23 25.77 -5.67
N ALA A 14 -8.86 24.62 -5.87
CA ALA A 14 -8.48 23.41 -5.15
C ALA A 14 -7.55 22.57 -6.05
N LYS A 15 -6.26 22.92 -6.07
CA LYS A 15 -5.20 21.92 -6.19
C LYS A 15 -5.16 21.13 -4.87
N GLY A 16 -6.10 20.21 -4.71
CA GLY A 16 -6.12 19.22 -3.64
C GLY A 16 -5.66 17.89 -4.20
N LYS A 17 -4.44 17.48 -3.85
CA LYS A 17 -4.04 16.08 -3.91
C LYS A 17 -5.08 15.31 -3.11
N ASP A 18 -5.84 14.46 -3.79
CA ASP A 18 -6.81 13.56 -3.18
C ASP A 18 -6.05 12.61 -2.25
N LYS A 19 -5.86 13.06 -1.00
CA LYS A 19 -5.59 12.17 0.11
C LYS A 19 -6.94 11.57 0.47
N MET A 20 -7.38 10.62 -0.36
CA MET A 20 -8.47 9.73 -0.01
C MET A 20 -8.08 9.07 1.30
N ARG A 21 -8.61 9.59 2.41
CA ARG A 21 -8.65 8.87 3.69
C ARG A 21 -9.74 7.82 3.53
N THR A 22 -9.53 6.84 2.65
CA THR A 22 -10.11 5.54 2.87
C THR A 22 -9.50 5.04 4.16
N LEU A 23 -10.34 4.69 5.14
CA LEU A 23 -9.93 3.79 6.22
C LEU A 23 -9.01 2.70 5.63
N PRO A 24 -7.93 2.27 6.30
CA PRO A 24 -7.07 1.24 5.76
C PRO A 24 -7.92 -0.03 5.62
N LYS A 25 -8.50 -0.24 4.43
CA LYS A 25 -8.85 -1.56 3.91
C LYS A 25 -7.60 -2.34 4.19
N ARG A 26 -7.64 -3.31 5.10
CA ARG A 26 -6.49 -4.17 5.38
C ARG A 26 -5.99 -4.64 4.03
N ALA A 27 -4.90 -4.04 3.56
CA ALA A 27 -4.49 -4.16 2.17
C ALA A 27 -3.89 -5.56 2.09
N SER A 28 -4.71 -6.52 1.69
CA SER A 28 -4.21 -7.85 1.40
C SER A 28 -3.21 -7.70 0.27
N LEU A 29 -1.95 -8.07 0.53
CA LEU A 29 -0.90 -8.02 -0.47
C LEU A 29 -1.33 -8.83 -1.70
N THR A 30 -1.26 -8.19 -2.86
CA THR A 30 -1.42 -8.86 -4.16
C THR A 30 -0.28 -9.84 -4.40
N ILE A 31 -0.46 -10.79 -5.32
CA ILE A 31 0.57 -11.77 -5.67
C ILE A 31 1.86 -11.06 -6.13
N ALA A 32 1.73 -10.03 -6.97
CA ALA A 32 2.85 -9.20 -7.42
C ALA A 32 3.60 -8.53 -6.25
N GLN A 33 2.87 -7.97 -5.27
CA GLN A 33 3.51 -7.37 -4.09
C GLN A 33 4.25 -8.40 -3.24
N LYS A 34 3.68 -9.60 -3.06
CA LYS A 34 4.35 -10.69 -2.33
C LYS A 34 5.62 -11.15 -3.03
N HIS A 35 5.57 -11.30 -4.35
CA HIS A 35 6.75 -11.59 -5.17
C HIS A 35 7.80 -10.48 -5.00
N GLU A 36 7.42 -9.20 -5.10
CA GLU A 36 8.36 -8.09 -4.94
C GLU A 36 8.97 -8.03 -3.53
N ILE A 37 8.20 -8.30 -2.48
CA ILE A 37 8.70 -8.41 -1.09
C ILE A 37 9.77 -9.50 -1.00
N CYS A 38 9.50 -10.69 -1.53
CA CYS A 38 10.44 -11.80 -1.52
C CYS A 38 11.70 -11.49 -2.35
N PHE A 39 11.52 -10.92 -3.53
CA PHE A 39 12.62 -10.50 -4.40
C PHE A 39 13.50 -9.44 -3.76
N LYS A 40 12.91 -8.39 -3.15
CA LYS A 40 13.66 -7.36 -2.41
C LYS A 40 14.43 -7.98 -1.25
N LYS A 41 13.86 -8.95 -0.52
CA LYS A 41 14.54 -9.59 0.61
C LYS A 41 15.74 -10.44 0.17
N ILE A 42 15.64 -11.13 -0.98
CA ILE A 42 16.77 -11.89 -1.56
C ILE A 42 17.88 -10.94 -2.01
N ASN A 43 17.54 -9.87 -2.72
CA ASN A 43 18.53 -8.90 -3.21
C ASN A 43 19.12 -8.05 -2.08
N LYS A 44 18.35 -7.79 -1.02
CA LYS A 44 18.74 -6.95 0.13
C LYS A 44 18.38 -7.67 1.43
N PRO A 45 19.19 -8.66 1.86
CA PRO A 45 18.92 -9.44 3.07
C PRO A 45 18.93 -8.59 4.35
N TYR A 46 19.62 -7.43 4.31
CA TYR A 46 19.75 -6.50 5.42
C TYR A 46 18.52 -5.63 5.71
N ILE A 47 17.57 -5.55 4.76
CA ILE A 47 16.33 -4.78 4.96
C ILE A 47 15.54 -5.40 6.12
N LYS A 48 15.10 -4.57 7.07
CA LYS A 48 14.30 -5.03 8.21
C LYS A 48 12.87 -5.32 7.79
N ASN A 49 12.25 -6.31 8.41
CA ASN A 49 10.85 -6.65 8.11
C ASN A 49 9.91 -5.49 8.46
N LYS A 50 10.21 -4.73 9.52
CA LYS A 50 9.52 -3.48 9.86
C LYS A 50 9.54 -2.44 8.74
N GLU A 51 10.68 -2.26 8.06
CA GLU A 51 10.77 -1.30 6.94
C GLU A 51 9.92 -1.74 5.74
N LEU A 52 9.89 -3.04 5.44
CA LEU A 52 8.99 -3.60 4.42
C LEU A 52 7.53 -3.43 4.84
N ALA A 53 7.22 -3.68 6.10
CA ALA A 53 5.87 -3.53 6.64
C ALA A 53 5.36 -2.10 6.48
N GLU A 54 6.19 -1.10 6.78
CA GLU A 54 5.88 0.31 6.57
C GLU A 54 5.73 0.66 5.08
N LEU A 55 6.63 0.16 4.22
CA LEU A 55 6.60 0.41 2.77
C LEU A 55 5.32 -0.11 2.10
N TYR A 56 4.85 -1.28 2.51
CA TYR A 56 3.66 -1.92 1.96
C TYR A 56 2.40 -1.67 2.80
N ASN A 57 2.49 -0.89 3.88
CA ASN A 57 1.41 -0.59 4.81
C ASN A 57 0.72 -1.85 5.38
N VAL A 58 1.54 -2.83 5.79
CA VAL A 58 1.10 -4.10 6.38
C VAL A 58 1.76 -4.32 7.74
N SER A 59 1.35 -5.36 8.46
CA SER A 59 2.04 -5.75 9.69
C SER A 59 3.35 -6.48 9.39
N GLU A 60 4.30 -6.40 10.33
CA GLU A 60 5.54 -7.18 10.26
C GLU A 60 5.28 -8.69 10.21
N GLU A 61 4.23 -9.15 10.90
CA GLU A 61 3.76 -10.54 10.82
C GLU A 61 3.34 -10.92 9.39
N CYS A 62 2.65 -10.02 8.68
CA CYS A 62 2.25 -10.26 7.29
C CYS A 62 3.46 -10.36 6.35
N ILE A 63 4.50 -9.56 6.58
CA ILE A 63 5.78 -9.69 5.87
C ILE A 63 6.41 -11.04 6.20
N ASN A 64 6.50 -11.42 7.47
CA ASN A 64 7.10 -12.69 7.90
C ASN A 64 6.37 -13.89 7.27
N ASP A 65 5.05 -13.91 7.29
CA ASP A 65 4.25 -14.98 6.67
C ASP A 65 4.39 -15.02 5.15
N THR A 66 4.57 -13.86 4.52
CA THR A 66 4.90 -13.79 3.08
C THR A 66 6.28 -14.38 2.82
N LEU A 67 7.29 -14.03 3.64
CA LEU A 67 8.66 -14.53 3.51
C LEU A 67 8.78 -16.04 3.80
N LYS A 68 8.00 -16.60 4.74
CA LYS A 68 7.92 -18.07 4.96
C LYS A 68 7.46 -18.81 3.71
N LYS A 69 6.60 -18.18 2.91
CA LYS A 69 6.10 -18.70 1.64
C LYS A 69 6.87 -18.12 0.45
N SER A 70 8.08 -17.60 0.67
CA SER A 70 8.87 -16.90 -0.36
C SER A 70 9.11 -17.78 -1.58
N GLN A 71 9.47 -19.05 -1.38
CA GLN A 71 9.65 -19.99 -2.48
C GLN A 71 8.41 -20.06 -3.38
N LYS A 72 7.22 -20.22 -2.78
CA LYS A 72 5.95 -20.20 -3.51
C LYS A 72 5.71 -18.88 -4.25
N TRP A 73 6.00 -17.74 -3.63
CA TRP A 73 5.76 -16.44 -4.26
C TRP A 73 6.77 -16.10 -5.36
N LEU A 74 7.96 -16.71 -5.35
CA LEU A 74 8.99 -16.55 -6.38
C LEU A 74 8.79 -17.53 -7.54
N GLU A 75 8.21 -18.70 -7.27
CA GLU A 75 7.82 -19.69 -8.29
C GLU A 75 6.58 -19.26 -9.07
N ILE A 76 5.68 -18.49 -8.43
CA ILE A 76 4.55 -17.88 -9.14
C ILE A 76 5.12 -16.78 -10.02
N ASP A 77 5.31 -17.11 -11.30
CA ASP A 77 5.62 -16.12 -12.31
C ASP A 77 4.47 -15.11 -12.33
N SER A 78 4.76 -13.85 -11.98
CA SER A 78 3.82 -12.74 -12.08
C SER A 78 3.26 -12.53 -13.49
N GLN A 79 3.80 -13.27 -14.46
CA GLN A 79 3.51 -13.24 -15.88
C GLN A 79 2.78 -14.48 -16.41
N ALA A 80 2.26 -15.38 -15.56
CA ALA A 80 1.37 -16.44 -16.04
C ALA A 80 -0.03 -15.82 -16.34
N PRO A 81 -0.41 -15.59 -17.62
CA PRO A 81 -1.80 -15.29 -17.92
C PRO A 81 -2.61 -16.52 -17.50
N GLU A 82 -3.66 -16.31 -16.71
CA GLU A 82 -4.75 -17.28 -16.62
C GLU A 82 -5.26 -17.50 -18.05
N THR A 83 -4.92 -18.65 -18.63
CA THR A 83 -5.44 -19.13 -19.92
C THR A 83 -6.87 -19.61 -19.77
#